data_AF-A0A364N6K7-F1
#
_entry.id   AF-A0A364N6K7-F1
#
_cell.length_a   1.000
_cell.length_b   1.000
_cell.length_c   1.000
_cell.angle_alpha   90.00
_cell.angle_beta   90.00
_cell.angle_gamma   90.00
#
_symmetry.space_group_name_H-M   'P 1'
#
loop_
_entity.id
_entity.type
_entity.pdbx_description
1 polymer ?
#
loop_
_entity_poly.entity_id
_entity_poly.type
_entity_poly.pdbx_seq_one_letter_code
_entity_poly.pdbx_strand_id
1 'polypeptide(L)'
;MDDIHAPTVSSGPTSSGYSNGIPKEQLSLQELIAEKDRVETELKALGQVLDSHGVRMTTGLTTLDGFPRSDIDVAQVRTTRARIIRLKNDYKDLMSRIEKGLHEHHARLAERANDAATANQAHQGLSAPPAALEAPFAKVNSVVAGSPADTAGLQTGDSITKFGWVDWTNHEGLSRVAEAVSQNEGIPITVKALRPNASGGPAETVQMQLTPRRNWGGRGLLGCHLLPIAPWALQRERGIKPVDKSAATGNRRASDFKDKGACGSLKPPLQPPTCEVKIAPKSLRISSLDNHPPAATTIYTMAEAAAAPACPTFKLVLVGDGGTGKTTFVKRHLTGEFEKKYIATLGVEVHPLAFTTNLGQIQFDVWDTAGQEKFGGLRDGYYINGQCGIIMFDVTSRITYKNVPNWHRDLVRVCENIPIVLTGNKVDVKERKVKAKSITFHRKKNLQYYDISAKSNYNFEKPFLWLARKLVGNQSLDFVAAPALAPPEVQVDQAVLDQYRQEMENAAQMPLPDEDDADL
;
A
#
# COMPACT_ATOMS: atom_id res chain seq x y z
N MET A 1 -36.80 -10.92 -30.00
CA MET A 1 -36.54 -11.31 -28.60
C MET A 1 -35.14 -10.83 -28.33
N ASP A 2 -35.02 -9.56 -27.94
CA ASP A 2 -33.76 -8.92 -27.60
C ASP A 2 -33.91 -8.38 -26.17
N ASP A 3 -32.87 -8.60 -25.38
CA ASP A 3 -32.77 -8.34 -23.94
C ASP A 3 -33.15 -6.91 -23.54
N ILE A 4 -34.16 -6.77 -22.68
CA ILE A 4 -34.47 -5.54 -21.94
C ILE A 4 -34.35 -5.83 -20.45
N HIS A 5 -33.12 -5.77 -19.92
CA HIS A 5 -32.93 -5.57 -18.48
C HIS A 5 -31.88 -4.49 -18.25
N ALA A 6 -32.37 -3.26 -18.04
CA ALA A 6 -31.58 -2.12 -17.62
C ALA A 6 -31.22 -2.22 -16.11
N PRO A 7 -30.05 -1.69 -15.69
CA PRO A 7 -29.59 -1.82 -14.31
C PRO A 7 -30.44 -0.99 -13.34
N THR A 8 -30.94 -1.63 -12.29
CA THR A 8 -31.63 -0.98 -11.17
C THR A 8 -30.62 -0.43 -10.16
N VAL A 9 -30.71 0.88 -9.92
CA VAL A 9 -29.91 1.63 -8.95
C VAL A 9 -30.69 1.81 -7.66
N SER A 10 -30.11 1.34 -6.55
CA SER A 10 -30.72 1.42 -5.21
C SER A 10 -30.90 2.87 -4.76
N SER A 11 -32.09 3.22 -4.26
CA SER A 11 -32.40 4.50 -3.63
C SER A 11 -31.60 4.68 -2.33
N GLY A 12 -30.38 5.23 -2.42
CA GLY A 12 -29.60 5.73 -1.29
C GLY A 12 -30.20 6.99 -0.63
N PRO A 13 -29.72 7.33 0.58
CA PRO A 13 -30.37 8.23 1.50
C PRO A 13 -30.53 9.64 0.94
N THR A 14 -31.69 10.22 1.21
CA THR A 14 -32.04 11.60 0.91
C THR A 14 -31.23 12.57 1.78
N SER A 15 -30.47 13.46 1.15
CA SER A 15 -29.65 14.49 1.82
C SER A 15 -30.44 15.39 2.75
N SER A 16 -30.37 15.11 4.05
CA SER A 16 -30.41 16.18 5.04
C SER A 16 -28.99 16.78 5.14
N GLY A 17 -28.82 17.95 5.76
CA GLY A 17 -27.52 18.63 5.94
C GLY A 17 -26.46 17.88 6.76
N TYR A 18 -26.54 16.55 6.80
CA TYR A 18 -25.80 15.63 7.64
C TYR A 18 -25.24 14.50 6.75
N SER A 19 -23.95 14.18 6.90
CA SER A 19 -23.38 12.92 6.44
C SER A 19 -23.03 12.11 7.68
N ASN A 20 -23.51 10.86 7.76
CA ASN A 20 -23.37 9.99 8.95
C ASN A 20 -23.78 10.65 10.29
N GLY A 21 -24.80 11.51 10.27
CA GLY A 21 -25.33 12.16 11.49
C GLY A 21 -24.51 13.33 12.02
N ILE A 22 -23.43 13.72 11.33
CA ILE A 22 -22.59 14.87 11.68
C ILE A 22 -22.96 16.04 10.75
N PRO A 23 -23.18 17.26 11.27
CA PRO A 23 -23.42 18.44 10.45
C PRO A 23 -22.26 18.62 9.47
N LYS A 24 -22.58 18.85 8.19
CA LYS A 24 -21.54 19.00 7.16
C LYS A 24 -20.57 20.17 7.41
N GLU A 25 -20.87 21.07 8.35
CA GLU A 25 -19.98 22.17 8.77
C GLU A 25 -18.78 21.70 9.61
N GLN A 26 -18.85 20.50 10.20
CA GLN A 26 -17.84 19.99 11.14
C GLN A 26 -16.92 18.93 10.52
N LEU A 27 -17.11 18.60 9.24
CA LEU A 27 -16.31 17.60 8.53
C LEU A 27 -14.93 18.17 8.15
N SER A 28 -13.89 17.37 8.34
CA SER A 28 -12.54 17.71 7.92
C SER A 28 -12.43 17.82 6.40
N LEU A 29 -11.41 18.52 5.92
CA LEU A 29 -11.20 18.71 4.48
C LEU A 29 -11.08 17.37 3.72
N GLN A 30 -10.43 16.36 4.32
CA GLN A 30 -10.30 15.02 3.74
C GLN A 30 -11.65 14.28 3.69
N GLU A 31 -12.49 14.43 4.71
CA GLU A 31 -13.83 13.82 4.73
C GLU A 31 -14.79 14.50 3.73
N LEU A 32 -14.68 15.82 3.56
CA LEU A 32 -15.46 16.55 2.55
C LEU A 32 -15.08 16.10 1.13
N ILE A 33 -13.79 15.87 0.85
CA ILE A 33 -13.30 15.34 -0.44
C ILE A 33 -13.79 13.89 -0.66
N ALA A 34 -13.75 13.05 0.37
CA ALA A 34 -14.28 11.68 0.27
C ALA A 34 -15.80 11.65 -0.02
N GLU A 35 -16.57 12.57 0.60
CA GLU A 35 -18.01 12.70 0.32
C GLU A 35 -18.27 13.24 -1.10
N LYS A 36 -17.38 14.08 -1.65
CA LYS A 36 -17.47 14.57 -3.03
C LYS A 36 -17.37 13.40 -4.01
N ASP A 37 -16.35 12.56 -3.85
CA ASP A 37 -16.11 11.43 -4.75
C ASP A 37 -17.26 10.41 -4.71
N ARG A 38 -17.91 10.26 -3.55
CA ARG A 38 -19.13 9.46 -3.39
C ARG A 38 -20.29 10.03 -4.20
N VAL A 39 -20.58 11.34 -4.06
CA VAL A 39 -21.67 12.00 -4.78
C VAL A 39 -21.44 11.98 -6.29
N GLU A 40 -20.20 12.15 -6.76
CA GLU A 40 -19.84 12.04 -8.18
C GLU A 40 -20.04 10.61 -8.73
N THR A 41 -19.64 9.60 -7.96
CA THR A 41 -19.81 8.18 -8.34
C THR A 41 -21.29 7.85 -8.50
N GLU A 42 -22.14 8.35 -7.59
CA GLU A 42 -23.58 8.12 -7.65
C GLU A 42 -24.25 8.87 -8.80
N LEU A 43 -23.86 10.13 -9.05
CA LEU A 43 -24.34 10.89 -10.21
C LEU A 43 -23.98 10.20 -11.54
N LYS A 44 -22.77 9.63 -11.64
CA LYS A 44 -22.33 8.86 -12.82
C LYS A 44 -23.17 7.59 -13.01
N ALA A 45 -23.42 6.84 -11.95
CA ALA A 45 -24.23 5.62 -12.01
C ALA A 45 -25.69 5.93 -12.42
N LEU A 46 -26.30 6.96 -11.84
CA LEU A 46 -27.66 7.37 -12.21
C LEU A 46 -27.73 7.91 -13.65
N GLY A 47 -26.68 8.58 -14.13
CA GLY A 47 -26.55 9.00 -15.53
C GLY A 47 -26.55 7.82 -16.50
N GLN A 48 -25.78 6.76 -16.20
CA GLN A 48 -25.74 5.54 -17.01
C GLN A 48 -27.10 4.83 -17.10
N VAL A 49 -27.92 4.90 -16.04
CA VAL A 49 -29.30 4.37 -16.09
C VAL A 49 -30.14 5.15 -17.10
N LEU A 50 -30.04 6.48 -17.12
CA LEU A 50 -30.76 7.30 -18.10
C LEU A 50 -30.28 7.02 -19.54
N ASP A 51 -28.96 6.89 -19.73
CA ASP A 51 -28.37 6.56 -21.03
C ASP A 51 -28.82 5.17 -21.53
N SER A 52 -28.97 4.19 -20.63
CA SER A 52 -29.46 2.84 -20.99
C SER A 52 -30.90 2.84 -21.52
N HIS A 53 -31.71 3.81 -21.10
CA HIS A 53 -33.07 4.02 -21.61
C HIS A 53 -33.11 5.00 -22.80
N GLY A 54 -31.96 5.49 -23.27
CA GLY A 54 -31.88 6.45 -24.38
C GLY A 54 -32.50 7.83 -24.10
N VAL A 55 -32.66 8.19 -22.82
CA VAL A 55 -33.35 9.42 -22.40
C VAL A 55 -32.42 10.32 -21.58
N ARG A 56 -32.56 11.63 -21.72
CA ARG A 56 -31.80 12.63 -20.93
C ARG A 56 -32.71 13.22 -19.85
N MET A 57 -32.17 14.04 -18.94
CA MET A 57 -32.94 14.64 -17.83
C MET A 57 -34.21 15.39 -18.26
N THR A 58 -34.25 15.90 -19.50
CA THR A 58 -35.33 16.73 -20.04
C THR A 58 -36.24 16.01 -21.05
N THR A 59 -35.94 14.77 -21.42
CA THR A 59 -36.70 14.04 -22.45
C THR A 59 -38.14 13.75 -21.99
N GLY A 60 -39.14 14.00 -22.85
CA GLY A 60 -40.55 13.77 -22.54
C GLY A 60 -40.89 12.30 -22.26
N LEU A 61 -41.80 12.08 -21.31
CA LEU A 61 -42.15 10.75 -20.78
C LEU A 61 -43.52 10.24 -21.27
N THR A 62 -44.26 11.08 -21.97
CA THR A 62 -45.55 10.76 -22.57
C THR A 62 -45.45 10.91 -24.08
N THR A 63 -46.29 10.18 -24.80
CA THR A 63 -46.51 10.34 -26.23
C THR A 63 -47.31 11.61 -26.50
N LEU A 64 -47.44 12.00 -27.78
CA LEU A 64 -48.09 13.25 -28.20
C LEU A 64 -49.59 13.30 -27.84
N ASP A 65 -50.23 12.15 -27.75
CA ASP A 65 -51.61 11.90 -27.33
C ASP A 65 -51.78 11.83 -25.80
N GLY A 66 -50.70 12.03 -25.03
CA GLY A 66 -50.76 12.21 -23.57
C GLY A 66 -50.66 10.92 -22.74
N PHE A 67 -50.48 9.77 -23.39
CA PHE A 67 -50.31 8.49 -22.70
C PHE A 67 -48.82 8.22 -22.35
N PRO A 68 -48.52 7.46 -21.28
CA PRO A 68 -47.15 7.11 -20.93
C PRO A 68 -46.46 6.31 -22.05
N ARG A 69 -45.19 6.63 -22.31
CA ARG A 69 -44.38 5.89 -23.28
C ARG A 69 -44.17 4.45 -22.85
N SER A 70 -44.47 3.50 -23.73
CA SER A 70 -44.36 2.06 -23.46
C SER A 70 -42.97 1.50 -23.77
N ASP A 71 -42.13 2.24 -24.50
CA ASP A 71 -40.77 1.87 -24.88
C ASP A 71 -39.73 2.09 -23.77
N ILE A 72 -40.10 2.75 -22.68
CA ILE A 72 -39.21 3.10 -21.58
C ILE A 72 -39.90 2.85 -20.23
N ASP A 73 -39.12 2.53 -19.19
CA ASP A 73 -39.66 2.49 -17.83
C ASP A 73 -39.82 3.91 -17.28
N VAL A 74 -41.00 4.50 -17.53
CA VAL A 74 -41.33 5.86 -17.12
C VAL A 74 -41.19 6.07 -15.61
N ALA A 75 -41.47 5.04 -14.79
CA ALA A 75 -41.37 5.14 -13.34
C ALA A 75 -39.92 5.18 -12.87
N GLN A 76 -39.07 4.32 -13.42
CA GLN A 76 -37.63 4.29 -13.14
C GLN A 76 -36.94 5.58 -13.62
N VAL A 77 -37.28 6.07 -14.81
CA VAL A 77 -36.71 7.29 -15.35
C VAL A 77 -37.09 8.51 -14.49
N ARG A 78 -38.34 8.60 -14.00
CA ARG A 78 -38.77 9.70 -13.11
C ARG A 78 -38.03 9.70 -11.78
N THR A 79 -37.94 8.54 -11.13
CA THR A 79 -37.25 8.41 -9.83
C THR A 79 -35.76 8.67 -9.96
N THR A 80 -35.13 8.17 -11.02
CA THR A 80 -33.71 8.41 -11.33
C THR A 80 -33.43 9.91 -11.55
N ARG A 81 -34.26 10.61 -12.34
CA ARG A 81 -34.10 12.06 -12.58
C ARG A 81 -34.28 12.89 -11.32
N ALA A 82 -35.30 12.61 -10.51
CA ALA A 82 -35.52 13.33 -9.26
C ALA A 82 -34.31 13.21 -8.31
N ARG A 83 -33.69 12.03 -8.30
CA ARG A 83 -32.51 11.74 -7.47
C ARG A 83 -31.25 12.46 -7.95
N ILE A 84 -31.02 12.49 -9.26
CA ILE A 84 -29.90 13.25 -9.85
C ILE A 84 -30.04 14.75 -9.54
N ILE A 85 -31.24 15.33 -9.62
CA ILE A 85 -31.46 16.75 -9.32
C ILE A 85 -31.07 17.06 -7.86
N ARG A 86 -31.47 16.21 -6.92
CA ARG A 86 -31.12 16.38 -5.50
C ARG A 86 -29.62 16.31 -5.27
N LEU A 87 -28.97 15.26 -5.78
CA LEU A 87 -27.53 15.06 -5.61
C LEU A 87 -26.68 16.16 -6.27
N LYS A 88 -27.12 16.72 -7.41
CA LYS A 88 -26.44 17.87 -8.03
C LYS A 88 -26.46 19.13 -7.15
N ASN A 89 -27.55 19.36 -6.42
CA ASN A 89 -27.63 20.48 -5.49
C ASN A 89 -26.75 20.26 -4.26
N ASP A 90 -26.73 19.03 -3.72
CA ASP A 90 -25.86 18.67 -2.59
C ASP A 90 -24.38 18.76 -2.93
N TYR A 91 -24.01 18.38 -4.16
CA TYR A 91 -22.66 18.48 -4.68
C TYR A 91 -22.18 19.94 -4.70
N LYS A 92 -23.04 20.87 -5.11
CA LYS A 92 -22.71 22.30 -5.16
C LYS A 92 -22.42 22.86 -3.76
N ASP A 93 -23.22 22.49 -2.76
CA ASP A 93 -23.02 22.89 -1.36
C ASP A 93 -21.73 22.29 -0.78
N LEU A 94 -21.47 21.02 -1.07
CA LEU A 94 -20.28 20.32 -0.62
C LEU A 94 -18.98 20.93 -1.17
N MET A 95 -18.96 21.26 -2.46
CA MET A 95 -17.80 21.89 -3.10
C MET A 95 -17.47 23.26 -2.51
N SER A 96 -18.49 24.07 -2.18
CA SER A 96 -18.28 25.38 -1.54
C SER A 96 -17.64 25.25 -0.14
N ARG A 97 -17.96 24.18 0.59
CA ARG A 97 -17.37 23.89 1.91
C ARG A 97 -15.91 23.42 1.82
N ILE A 98 -15.60 22.58 0.82
CA ILE A 98 -14.22 22.15 0.53
C ILE A 98 -13.35 23.36 0.22
N GLU A 99 -13.83 24.26 -0.63
CA GLU A 99 -13.12 25.47 -1.00
C GLU A 99 -12.80 26.32 0.23
N LYS A 100 -13.78 26.52 1.12
CA LYS A 100 -13.56 27.25 2.38
C LYS A 100 -12.54 26.58 3.30
N GLY A 101 -12.63 25.26 3.49
CA GLY A 101 -11.70 24.52 4.35
C GLY A 101 -10.26 24.51 3.82
N LEU A 102 -10.08 24.57 2.51
CA LEU A 102 -8.75 24.66 1.89
C LEU A 102 -8.10 26.04 2.12
N HIS A 103 -8.89 27.12 2.01
CA HIS A 103 -8.42 28.48 2.30
C HIS A 103 -8.00 28.64 3.78
N GLU A 104 -8.75 28.08 4.72
CA GLU A 104 -8.41 28.10 6.16
C GLU A 104 -7.14 27.30 6.47
N HIS A 105 -6.92 26.16 5.80
CA HIS A 105 -5.71 25.37 5.94
C HIS A 105 -4.46 26.10 5.43
N HIS A 106 -4.58 26.81 4.29
CA HIS A 106 -3.49 27.61 3.73
C HIS A 106 -3.20 28.89 4.56
N ALA A 107 -4.22 29.53 5.12
CA ALA A 107 -4.04 30.67 6.02
C ALA A 107 -3.26 30.29 7.30
N ARG A 108 -3.55 29.14 7.91
CA ARG A 108 -2.79 28.63 9.08
C ARG A 108 -1.32 28.33 8.79
N LEU A 109 -1.02 27.90 7.56
CA LEU A 109 0.37 27.67 7.14
C LEU A 109 1.12 28.99 6.91
N ALA A 110 0.42 30.03 6.43
CA ALA A 110 0.99 31.38 6.29
C ALA A 110 1.27 32.05 7.65
N GLU A 111 0.39 31.88 8.64
CA GLU A 111 0.60 32.38 10.01
C GLU A 111 1.79 31.68 10.69
N ARG A 112 1.91 30.34 10.57
CA ARG A 112 3.07 29.59 11.08
C ARG A 112 4.39 30.00 10.42
N ALA A 113 4.34 30.44 9.16
CA ALA A 113 5.52 30.98 8.48
C ALA A 113 5.91 32.38 9.00
N ASN A 114 4.95 33.21 9.41
CA ASN A 114 5.20 34.51 10.06
C ASN A 114 5.72 34.38 11.51
N ASP A 115 5.25 33.39 12.27
CA ASP A 115 5.77 33.12 13.63
C ASP A 115 7.23 32.63 13.60
N ALA A 116 7.60 31.85 12.58
CA ALA A 116 8.98 31.41 12.34
C ALA A 116 9.91 32.57 11.91
N ALA A 117 9.37 33.65 11.32
CA ALA A 117 10.14 34.85 11.00
C ALA A 117 10.44 35.71 12.23
N THR A 118 9.58 35.68 13.26
CA THR A 118 9.74 36.46 14.50
C THR A 118 10.76 35.83 15.46
N ALA A 119 10.98 34.52 15.39
CA ALA A 119 11.96 33.80 16.22
C ALA A 119 13.43 33.92 15.74
N ASN A 120 13.69 34.49 14.56
CA ASN A 120 15.02 34.53 13.92
C ASN A 120 15.87 35.78 14.23
N GLN A 121 15.52 36.61 15.22
CA GLN A 121 16.36 37.75 15.63
C GLN A 121 17.38 37.43 16.75
N ALA A 122 17.43 36.20 17.27
CA ALA A 122 18.30 35.86 18.40
C ALA A 122 19.01 34.50 18.23
N HIS A 123 19.82 34.34 17.18
CA HIS A 123 21.10 33.63 17.31
C HIS A 123 21.92 33.72 16.01
N GLN A 124 23.01 34.50 16.06
CA GLN A 124 24.12 34.38 15.14
C GLN A 124 25.05 33.25 15.61
N GLY A 125 25.51 32.44 14.65
CA GLY A 125 26.71 31.61 14.77
C GLY A 125 26.49 30.17 15.24
N LEU A 126 26.29 29.26 14.28
CA LEU A 126 27.02 27.98 14.10
C LEU A 126 26.22 27.03 13.19
N SER A 127 26.87 26.62 12.09
CA SER A 127 26.65 25.42 11.26
C SER A 127 25.22 24.88 11.05
N ALA A 128 24.75 25.00 9.81
CA ALA A 128 23.53 24.39 9.29
C ALA A 128 23.41 22.87 9.59
N PRO A 129 22.19 22.35 9.87
CA PRO A 129 21.93 20.92 9.87
C PRO A 129 21.96 20.37 8.43
N PRO A 130 22.33 19.09 8.22
CA PRO A 130 22.52 18.52 6.89
C PRO A 130 21.19 18.38 6.15
N ALA A 131 21.23 18.71 4.86
CA ALA A 131 20.14 18.66 3.90
C ALA A 131 19.43 17.28 3.88
N ALA A 132 18.17 17.27 4.30
CA ALA A 132 17.27 16.15 4.05
C ALA A 132 16.89 16.12 2.55
N LEU A 133 17.55 15.24 1.79
CA LEU A 133 17.10 14.61 0.53
C LEU A 133 16.14 15.41 -0.38
N GLU A 134 16.52 16.61 -0.83
CA GLU A 134 15.87 17.27 -1.98
C GLU A 134 16.51 16.75 -3.29
N ALA A 135 16.07 15.59 -3.78
CA ALA A 135 16.59 15.02 -5.03
C ALA A 135 16.11 15.82 -6.26
N PRO A 136 16.99 16.15 -7.22
CA PRO A 136 16.57 16.85 -8.44
C PRO A 136 15.82 15.91 -9.38
N PHE A 137 14.72 16.39 -9.96
CA PHE A 137 13.84 15.59 -10.85
C PHE A 137 13.77 16.13 -12.29
N ALA A 138 14.25 17.35 -12.54
CA ALA A 138 14.28 17.96 -13.87
C ALA A 138 15.56 18.76 -14.08
N LYS A 139 16.02 18.90 -15.33
CA LYS A 139 17.14 19.77 -15.71
C LYS A 139 16.69 20.81 -16.72
N VAL A 140 17.11 22.06 -16.54
CA VAL A 140 16.83 23.15 -17.47
C VAL A 140 17.75 23.03 -18.68
N ASN A 141 17.16 22.80 -19.85
CA ASN A 141 17.88 22.62 -21.11
C ASN A 141 18.05 23.94 -21.90
N SER A 142 17.08 24.83 -21.81
CA SER A 142 17.14 26.15 -22.46
C SER A 142 16.18 27.13 -21.80
N VAL A 143 16.52 28.41 -21.80
CA VAL A 143 15.68 29.52 -21.33
C VAL A 143 15.67 30.61 -22.40
N VAL A 144 14.49 31.13 -22.73
CA VAL A 144 14.31 32.17 -23.75
C VAL A 144 14.46 33.55 -23.10
N ALA A 145 15.26 34.44 -23.70
CA ALA A 145 15.46 35.80 -23.18
C ALA A 145 14.13 36.59 -23.11
N GLY A 146 13.92 37.34 -22.02
CA GLY A 146 12.68 38.08 -21.75
C GLY A 146 11.48 37.20 -21.36
N SER A 147 11.68 35.88 -21.26
CA SER A 147 10.64 34.96 -20.79
C SER A 147 10.41 35.06 -19.28
N PRO A 148 9.29 34.53 -18.77
CA PRO A 148 9.05 34.40 -17.35
C PRO A 148 10.16 33.63 -16.61
N ALA A 149 10.70 32.58 -17.21
CA ALA A 149 11.80 31.82 -16.64
C ALA A 149 13.12 32.63 -16.58
N ASP A 150 13.41 33.42 -17.62
CA ASP A 150 14.58 34.31 -17.67
C ASP A 150 14.47 35.44 -16.64
N THR A 151 13.29 36.07 -16.56
CA THR A 151 13.01 37.15 -15.61
C THR A 151 13.06 36.66 -14.16
N ALA A 152 12.71 35.39 -13.92
CA ALA A 152 12.84 34.74 -12.63
C ALA A 152 14.29 34.35 -12.28
N GLY A 153 15.22 34.46 -13.22
CA GLY A 153 16.62 34.11 -13.02
C GLY A 153 16.92 32.62 -13.15
N LEU A 154 16.06 31.84 -13.83
CA LEU A 154 16.32 30.44 -14.16
C LEU A 154 17.38 30.36 -15.26
N GLN A 155 18.40 29.52 -15.08
CA GLN A 155 19.51 29.41 -16.01
C GLN A 155 19.58 28.02 -16.65
N THR A 156 20.15 27.96 -17.86
CA THR A 156 20.43 26.69 -18.53
C THR A 156 21.43 25.89 -17.69
N GLY A 157 21.12 24.63 -17.39
CA GLY A 157 21.94 23.76 -16.55
C GLY A 157 21.45 23.61 -15.12
N ASP A 158 20.52 24.45 -14.65
CA ASP A 158 19.90 24.34 -13.32
C ASP A 158 19.17 22.99 -13.16
N SER A 159 19.35 22.33 -12.01
CA SER A 159 18.68 21.07 -11.67
C SER A 159 17.56 21.30 -10.66
N ILE A 160 16.31 21.16 -11.09
CA ILE A 160 15.12 21.49 -10.29
C ILE A 160 14.89 20.44 -9.22
N THR A 161 14.82 20.88 -7.96
CA THR A 161 14.47 20.04 -6.80
C THR A 161 13.03 20.26 -6.36
N LYS A 162 12.46 21.44 -6.60
CA LYS A 162 11.06 21.78 -6.27
C LYS A 162 10.50 22.80 -7.26
N PHE A 163 9.25 22.61 -7.69
CA PHE A 163 8.52 23.52 -8.58
C PHE A 163 7.10 23.72 -8.05
N GLY A 164 6.88 24.77 -7.26
CA GLY A 164 5.63 24.99 -6.53
C GLY A 164 5.38 23.88 -5.51
N TRP A 165 4.28 23.15 -5.71
CA TRP A 165 3.92 21.95 -4.94
C TRP A 165 4.50 20.66 -5.52
N VAL A 166 5.22 20.74 -6.64
CA VAL A 166 5.81 19.60 -7.34
C VAL A 166 7.23 19.32 -6.84
N ASP A 167 7.53 18.07 -6.54
CA ASP A 167 8.84 17.56 -6.12
C ASP A 167 9.15 16.21 -6.79
N TRP A 168 10.28 15.59 -6.41
CA TRP A 168 10.72 14.32 -6.99
C TRP A 168 9.77 13.14 -6.73
N THR A 169 8.83 13.24 -5.78
CA THR A 169 7.88 12.17 -5.45
C THR A 169 6.60 12.24 -6.27
N ASN A 170 6.24 13.41 -6.80
CA ASN A 170 4.94 13.63 -7.43
C ASN A 170 5.01 14.21 -8.87
N HIS A 171 6.18 14.47 -9.44
CA HIS A 171 6.31 15.18 -10.72
C HIS A 171 5.77 14.47 -11.99
N GLU A 172 5.55 13.15 -11.96
CA GLU A 172 4.99 12.35 -13.06
C GLU A 172 5.55 12.69 -14.46
N GLY A 173 6.88 12.65 -14.60
CA GLY A 173 7.52 12.95 -15.90
C GLY A 173 7.34 14.40 -16.36
N LEU A 174 7.17 15.33 -15.41
CA LEU A 174 6.90 16.78 -15.60
C LEU A 174 5.45 17.13 -15.95
N SER A 175 4.53 16.17 -16.00
CA SER A 175 3.10 16.45 -16.22
C SER A 175 2.53 17.35 -15.12
N ARG A 176 2.90 17.11 -13.85
CA ARG A 176 2.47 17.91 -12.71
C ARG A 176 3.11 19.29 -12.67
N VAL A 177 4.30 19.44 -13.23
CA VAL A 177 4.90 20.77 -13.45
C VAL A 177 4.05 21.55 -14.46
N ALA A 178 3.64 20.94 -15.56
CA ALA A 178 2.77 21.60 -16.54
C ALA A 178 1.41 21.98 -15.94
N GLU A 179 0.84 21.12 -15.08
CA GLU A 179 -0.39 21.40 -14.32
C GLU A 179 -0.22 22.59 -13.38
N ALA A 180 0.84 22.58 -12.55
CA ALA A 180 1.15 23.68 -11.62
C ALA A 180 1.31 25.02 -12.37
N VAL A 181 1.93 25.00 -13.54
CA VAL A 181 2.12 26.18 -14.40
C VAL A 181 0.80 26.67 -14.99
N SER A 182 -0.08 25.75 -15.42
CA SER A 182 -1.37 26.10 -16.00
C SER A 182 -2.36 26.66 -14.97
N GLN A 183 -2.31 26.15 -13.73
CA GLN A 183 -3.20 26.58 -12.65
C GLN A 183 -2.78 27.91 -12.02
N ASN A 184 -1.52 28.31 -12.19
CA ASN A 184 -0.95 29.52 -11.60
C ASN A 184 -0.58 30.57 -12.66
N GLU A 185 -1.31 30.63 -13.78
CA GLU A 185 -1.10 31.68 -14.77
C GLU A 185 -1.34 33.07 -14.14
N GLY A 186 -0.33 33.95 -14.21
CA GLY A 186 -0.32 35.26 -13.57
C GLY A 186 0.08 35.25 -12.08
N ILE A 187 0.28 34.07 -11.48
CA ILE A 187 0.60 33.91 -10.05
C ILE A 187 2.05 33.42 -9.89
N PRO A 188 2.88 34.04 -9.02
CA PRO A 188 4.25 33.58 -8.79
C PRO A 188 4.32 32.17 -8.20
N ILE A 189 5.14 31.30 -8.79
CA ILE A 189 5.43 29.94 -8.33
C ILE A 189 6.85 29.89 -7.77
N THR A 190 7.02 29.35 -6.57
CA THR A 190 8.35 29.16 -5.98
C THR A 190 9.07 27.97 -6.60
N VAL A 191 10.26 28.19 -7.14
CA VAL A 191 11.11 27.16 -7.75
C VAL A 191 12.43 27.08 -6.98
N LYS A 192 12.85 25.87 -6.61
CA LYS A 192 14.18 25.59 -6.07
C LYS A 192 14.98 24.75 -7.06
N ALA A 193 16.23 25.15 -7.28
CA ALA A 193 17.13 24.46 -8.18
C ALA A 193 18.56 24.44 -7.62
N LEU A 194 19.33 23.43 -8.03
CA LEU A 194 20.77 23.34 -7.82
C LEU A 194 21.47 23.90 -9.05
N ARG A 195 22.22 24.99 -8.87
CA ARG A 195 22.96 25.68 -9.92
C ARG A 195 24.41 25.17 -9.97
N PRO A 196 24.87 24.62 -11.11
CA PRO A 196 26.25 24.21 -11.26
C PRO A 196 27.17 25.45 -11.26
N ASN A 197 28.23 25.42 -10.46
CA ASN A 197 29.19 26.51 -10.37
C ASN A 197 30.25 26.41 -11.48
N ALA A 198 30.50 27.49 -12.22
CA ALA A 198 31.42 27.52 -13.36
C ALA A 198 32.90 27.26 -12.96
N SER A 199 33.24 27.45 -11.69
CA SER A 199 34.59 27.24 -11.13
C SER A 199 34.81 25.86 -10.52
N GLY A 200 33.88 24.90 -10.74
CA GLY A 200 34.04 23.49 -10.31
C GLY A 200 33.76 23.22 -8.83
N GLY A 201 33.17 24.18 -8.12
CA GLY A 201 32.71 24.02 -6.73
C GLY A 201 31.39 23.24 -6.62
N PRO A 202 30.95 22.91 -5.37
CA PRO A 202 29.65 22.27 -5.14
C PRO A 202 28.51 23.12 -5.70
N ALA A 203 27.46 22.47 -6.23
CA ALA A 203 26.30 23.15 -6.76
C ALA A 203 25.61 23.99 -5.68
N GLU A 204 25.22 25.22 -6.01
CA GLU A 204 24.57 26.14 -5.09
C GLU A 204 23.05 25.98 -5.17
N THR A 205 22.38 25.92 -4.02
CA THR A 205 20.91 25.91 -3.99
C THR A 205 20.38 27.32 -4.21
N VAL A 206 19.69 27.52 -5.33
CA VAL A 206 19.06 28.79 -5.70
C VAL A 206 17.54 28.65 -5.60
N GLN A 207 16.89 29.61 -4.94
CA GLN A 207 15.43 29.72 -4.85
C GLN A 207 14.96 30.97 -5.60
N MET A 208 13.93 30.84 -6.42
CA MET A 208 13.39 31.91 -7.25
C MET A 208 11.86 31.87 -7.33
N GLN A 209 11.26 32.98 -7.74
CA GLN A 209 9.82 33.10 -7.99
C GLN A 209 9.57 33.27 -9.48
N LEU A 210 8.83 32.33 -10.08
CA LEU A 210 8.55 32.30 -11.50
C LEU A 210 7.05 32.50 -11.71
N THR A 211 6.65 33.60 -12.35
CA THR A 211 5.25 33.91 -12.67
C THR A 211 4.89 33.52 -14.11
N PRO A 212 4.15 32.43 -14.35
CA PRO A 212 3.76 32.04 -15.69
C PRO A 212 2.85 33.08 -16.35
N ARG A 213 3.03 33.38 -17.64
CA ARG A 213 2.17 34.29 -18.41
C ARG A 213 2.16 33.89 -19.88
N ARG A 214 1.08 34.17 -20.64
CA ARG A 214 1.01 33.92 -22.10
C ARG A 214 1.57 35.05 -22.96
N ASN A 215 1.48 36.30 -22.48
CA ASN A 215 1.71 37.48 -23.31
C ASN A 215 3.14 38.03 -23.25
N TRP A 216 4.13 37.15 -23.12
CA TRP A 216 5.56 37.54 -23.09
C TRP A 216 6.24 37.48 -24.45
N GLY A 217 5.52 37.10 -25.51
CA GLY A 217 6.04 37.09 -26.89
C GLY A 217 6.65 35.77 -27.37
N GLY A 218 6.48 34.67 -26.62
CA GLY A 218 6.98 33.34 -27.01
C GLY A 218 5.97 32.20 -26.83
N ARG A 219 6.40 30.95 -27.06
CA ARG A 219 5.54 29.76 -26.97
C ARG A 219 5.41 29.29 -25.53
N GLY A 220 4.17 29.08 -25.08
CA GLY A 220 3.86 28.53 -23.76
C GLY A 220 3.92 29.56 -22.63
N LEU A 221 3.88 29.08 -21.38
CA LEU A 221 3.67 29.92 -20.19
C LEU A 221 4.95 30.34 -19.47
N LEU A 222 6.07 29.62 -19.68
CA LEU A 222 7.33 29.81 -18.94
C LEU A 222 8.49 30.32 -19.80
N GLY A 223 8.58 29.84 -21.05
CA GLY A 223 9.73 30.09 -21.92
C GLY A 223 11.01 29.35 -21.53
N CYS A 224 10.90 28.20 -20.84
CA CYS A 224 12.02 27.28 -20.61
C CYS A 224 11.69 25.85 -21.08
N HIS A 225 12.72 25.08 -21.42
CA HIS A 225 12.61 23.66 -21.75
C HIS A 225 13.18 22.82 -20.59
N LEU A 226 12.33 22.05 -19.94
CA LEU A 226 12.70 21.14 -18.85
C LEU A 226 12.82 19.71 -19.37
N LEU A 227 13.93 19.05 -19.06
CA LEU A 227 14.14 17.63 -19.34
C LEU A 227 13.99 16.83 -18.05
N PRO A 228 13.19 15.74 -18.03
CA PRO A 228 13.09 14.89 -16.86
C PRO A 228 14.43 14.19 -16.59
N ILE A 229 14.83 14.13 -15.32
CA ILE A 229 15.98 13.33 -14.89
C ILE A 229 15.48 11.92 -14.62
N ALA A 230 15.92 10.95 -15.43
CA ALA A 230 15.55 9.56 -15.22
C ALA A 230 16.20 9.02 -13.92
N PRO A 231 15.53 8.14 -13.16
CA PRO A 231 16.05 7.61 -11.89
C PRO A 231 17.45 6.97 -11.98
N TRP A 232 17.84 6.48 -13.16
CA TRP A 232 19.15 5.88 -13.41
C TRP A 232 20.29 6.90 -13.60
N ALA A 233 19.99 8.19 -13.86
CA ALA A 233 20.99 9.22 -14.08
C ALA A 233 21.67 9.69 -12.78
N LEU A 234 20.94 9.67 -11.65
CA LEU A 234 21.45 9.97 -10.31
C LEU A 234 22.51 8.96 -9.81
N GLN A 235 22.61 7.78 -10.43
CA GLN A 235 23.60 6.75 -10.09
C GLN A 235 24.94 6.95 -10.82
N ARG A 236 24.99 7.67 -11.96
CA ARG A 236 26.25 7.91 -12.70
C ARG A 236 27.16 8.93 -12.03
N GLU A 237 26.59 9.91 -11.32
CA GLU A 237 27.37 10.87 -10.50
C GLU A 237 28.00 10.21 -9.25
N ARG A 238 27.62 8.96 -8.93
CA ARG A 238 28.18 8.16 -7.82
C ARG A 238 29.24 7.14 -8.25
N GLY A 239 29.73 7.20 -9.49
CA GLY A 239 30.92 6.44 -9.91
C GLY A 239 30.75 4.91 -9.99
N ILE A 240 29.54 4.40 -10.16
CA ILE A 240 29.31 2.96 -10.38
C ILE A 240 29.08 2.73 -11.88
N LYS A 241 30.01 2.02 -12.53
CA LYS A 241 29.89 1.68 -13.96
C LYS A 241 28.75 0.67 -14.18
N PRO A 242 27.88 0.85 -15.19
CA PRO A 242 26.89 -0.15 -15.55
C PRO A 242 27.57 -1.39 -16.15
N VAL A 243 27.03 -2.57 -15.83
CA VAL A 243 27.33 -3.82 -16.52
C VAL A 243 26.57 -3.82 -17.85
N ASP A 244 27.29 -3.91 -18.96
CA ASP A 244 26.71 -3.97 -20.30
C ASP A 244 25.80 -5.20 -20.45
N LYS A 245 24.52 -4.96 -20.71
CA LYS A 245 23.64 -5.90 -21.41
C LYS A 245 23.31 -5.31 -22.77
N SER A 246 24.21 -5.53 -23.74
CA SER A 246 23.91 -5.35 -25.15
C SER A 246 24.19 -6.66 -25.88
N ALA A 247 23.13 -7.34 -26.32
CA ALA A 247 23.06 -8.19 -27.52
C ALA A 247 21.81 -9.08 -27.42
N ALA A 248 20.64 -8.53 -27.69
CA ALA A 248 19.48 -9.33 -28.05
C ALA A 248 18.61 -8.53 -29.02
N THR A 249 19.05 -8.44 -30.27
CA THR A 249 18.17 -8.13 -31.39
C THR A 249 18.78 -8.77 -32.63
N GLY A 250 18.04 -9.63 -33.33
CA GLY A 250 18.37 -9.97 -34.72
C GLY A 250 18.21 -11.43 -35.15
N ASN A 251 16.97 -11.82 -35.43
CA ASN A 251 16.53 -12.39 -36.71
C ASN A 251 17.00 -13.80 -37.18
N ARG A 252 15.99 -14.68 -37.31
CA ARG A 252 15.62 -15.58 -38.43
C ARG A 252 16.68 -16.29 -39.30
N ARG A 253 16.33 -17.58 -39.48
CA ARG A 253 16.42 -18.47 -40.67
C ARG A 253 17.62 -19.44 -40.78
N ALA A 254 17.23 -20.72 -40.66
CA ALA A 254 17.36 -21.80 -41.64
C ALA A 254 18.72 -22.51 -41.84
N SER A 255 18.54 -23.77 -42.24
CA SER A 255 19.46 -24.74 -42.85
C SER A 255 20.47 -25.46 -41.95
N ASP A 256 20.17 -26.75 -41.79
CA ASP A 256 21.00 -27.86 -42.27
C ASP A 256 22.20 -28.35 -41.45
N PHE A 257 21.96 -29.57 -40.95
CA PHE A 257 22.74 -30.78 -41.24
C PHE A 257 24.13 -30.96 -40.59
N LYS A 258 24.17 -32.11 -39.89
CA LYS A 258 25.23 -33.11 -39.79
C LYS A 258 26.12 -33.18 -38.55
N ASP A 259 25.97 -34.36 -37.93
CA ASP A 259 26.99 -35.27 -37.44
C ASP A 259 27.95 -34.81 -36.33
N LYS A 260 27.77 -35.42 -35.17
CA LYS A 260 28.73 -36.32 -34.48
C LYS A 260 28.01 -36.88 -33.25
N GLY A 261 27.98 -38.17 -32.99
CA GLY A 261 29.15 -39.05 -32.93
C GLY A 261 29.38 -39.34 -31.44
N ALA A 262 29.14 -40.58 -31.07
CA ALA A 262 28.94 -41.07 -29.71
C ALA A 262 30.23 -41.20 -28.85
N CYS A 263 29.99 -41.41 -27.55
CA CYS A 263 30.76 -42.20 -26.57
C CYS A 263 32.15 -41.65 -26.14
N GLY A 264 32.56 -41.64 -24.87
CA GLY A 264 31.96 -42.27 -23.68
C GLY A 264 32.67 -41.91 -22.37
N SER A 265 31.98 -42.27 -21.28
CA SER A 265 32.47 -42.80 -20.00
C SER A 265 33.88 -42.44 -19.52
N LEU A 266 33.97 -41.91 -18.30
CA LEU A 266 34.68 -42.51 -17.15
C LEU A 266 34.33 -41.74 -15.85
N LYS A 267 34.19 -42.49 -14.75
CA LYS A 267 33.77 -42.06 -13.39
C LYS A 267 34.96 -42.22 -12.41
N PRO A 268 34.83 -41.91 -11.10
CA PRO A 268 35.58 -40.91 -10.31
C PRO A 268 36.70 -41.58 -9.44
N PRO A 269 37.34 -41.02 -8.37
CA PRO A 269 36.74 -40.46 -7.13
C PRO A 269 37.57 -39.41 -6.32
N LEU A 270 37.07 -39.09 -5.11
CA LEU A 270 37.76 -38.71 -3.85
C LEU A 270 37.66 -37.27 -3.29
N GLN A 271 37.71 -37.26 -1.95
CA GLN A 271 37.08 -36.42 -0.92
C GLN A 271 37.98 -35.30 -0.34
N PRO A 272 37.49 -34.45 0.61
CA PRO A 272 38.01 -33.11 0.91
C PRO A 272 39.00 -33.08 2.09
N PRO A 273 39.69 -31.95 2.35
CA PRO A 273 40.48 -31.81 3.56
C PRO A 273 39.73 -31.11 4.72
N THR A 274 39.83 -31.74 5.89
CA THR A 274 39.67 -31.20 7.24
C THR A 274 40.99 -30.62 7.74
N CYS A 275 40.96 -29.57 8.58
CA CYS A 275 42.10 -29.17 9.42
C CYS A 275 41.64 -28.97 10.87
N GLU A 276 42.10 -29.86 11.76
CA GLU A 276 42.25 -29.65 13.21
C GLU A 276 43.72 -29.30 13.50
N VAL A 277 44.00 -28.40 14.45
CA VAL A 277 45.20 -28.44 15.31
C VAL A 277 44.77 -28.09 16.74
N LYS A 278 45.35 -28.81 17.71
CA LYS A 278 44.91 -28.98 19.10
C LYS A 278 46.11 -28.81 20.06
N ILE A 279 45.82 -28.32 21.29
CA ILE A 279 46.49 -28.59 22.59
C ILE A 279 47.82 -27.79 22.82
N ALA A 280 48.15 -27.15 23.97
CA ALA A 280 48.10 -27.61 25.38
C ALA A 280 48.32 -26.47 26.44
N PRO A 281 48.19 -26.77 27.75
CA PRO A 281 47.74 -25.84 28.82
C PRO A 281 48.77 -25.56 29.95
N LYS A 282 48.39 -24.79 30.99
CA LYS A 282 48.74 -25.08 32.41
C LYS A 282 47.91 -24.28 33.43
N SER A 283 47.62 -24.97 34.54
CA SER A 283 46.77 -24.66 35.70
C SER A 283 47.52 -24.01 36.89
N LEU A 284 46.79 -23.48 37.90
CA LEU A 284 46.83 -23.84 39.35
C LEU A 284 45.99 -22.85 40.20
N ARG A 285 44.89 -23.30 40.86
CA ARG A 285 44.65 -23.52 42.33
C ARG A 285 44.79 -22.28 43.25
N ILE A 286 43.70 -21.71 43.78
CA ILE A 286 42.96 -21.96 45.06
C ILE A 286 43.73 -21.59 46.35
N SER A 287 43.21 -20.61 47.11
CA SER A 287 43.09 -20.67 48.59
C SER A 287 42.06 -19.67 49.16
N SER A 288 41.14 -20.23 49.95
CA SER A 288 40.34 -19.72 51.09
C SER A 288 41.04 -18.73 52.05
N LEU A 289 40.46 -17.98 53.00
CA LEU A 289 39.19 -17.96 53.77
C LEU A 289 39.11 -16.62 54.58
N ASP A 290 37.91 -16.30 55.10
CA ASP A 290 37.58 -15.59 56.38
C ASP A 290 37.27 -14.06 56.51
N ASN A 291 36.02 -13.85 57.01
CA ASN A 291 35.53 -12.96 58.10
C ASN A 291 35.22 -11.44 57.95
N HIS A 292 33.90 -11.17 57.80
CA HIS A 292 32.96 -10.24 58.51
C HIS A 292 33.26 -8.71 58.76
N PRO A 293 32.18 -7.87 58.92
CA PRO A 293 32.09 -6.45 58.50
C PRO A 293 32.24 -5.44 59.68
N PRO A 294 32.23 -4.08 59.54
CA PRO A 294 31.06 -3.26 59.15
C PRO A 294 31.34 -1.89 58.46
N ALA A 295 30.26 -1.14 58.24
CA ALA A 295 30.13 0.32 58.16
C ALA A 295 29.90 0.95 56.77
N ALA A 296 28.72 1.58 56.70
CA ALA A 296 28.13 2.30 55.60
C ALA A 296 29.04 3.38 54.99
N THR A 297 29.01 3.48 53.65
CA THR A 297 29.05 4.76 52.96
C THR A 297 28.28 4.61 51.66
N THR A 298 27.14 5.29 51.61
CA THR A 298 26.31 5.48 50.43
C THR A 298 27.14 6.07 49.29
N ILE A 299 27.37 5.29 48.24
CA ILE A 299 27.77 5.80 46.92
C ILE A 299 26.61 5.53 45.98
N TYR A 300 25.96 6.60 45.52
CA TYR A 300 24.98 6.57 44.44
C TYR A 300 25.70 6.17 43.15
N THR A 301 25.80 4.88 42.86
CA THR A 301 26.04 4.42 41.49
C THR A 301 24.73 4.57 40.73
N MET A 302 24.69 5.59 39.87
CA MET A 302 23.75 5.70 38.76
C MET A 302 23.82 4.38 37.98
N ALA A 303 22.81 3.53 38.16
CA ALA A 303 22.61 2.38 37.31
C ALA A 303 22.34 2.91 35.90
N GLU A 304 23.29 2.67 35.01
CA GLU A 304 23.08 2.78 33.57
C GLU A 304 21.88 1.90 33.23
N ALA A 305 20.76 2.54 32.89
CA ALA A 305 19.55 1.85 32.47
C ALA A 305 19.90 1.10 31.19
N ALA A 306 20.18 -0.20 31.32
CA ALA A 306 20.33 -1.09 30.19
C ALA A 306 19.10 -0.93 29.30
N ALA A 307 19.31 -0.47 28.06
CA ALA A 307 18.26 -0.40 27.06
C ALA A 307 17.58 -1.77 27.01
N ALA A 308 16.26 -1.80 27.23
CA ALA A 308 15.48 -3.03 27.16
C ALA A 308 15.81 -3.76 25.84
N PRO A 309 16.01 -5.08 25.85
CA PRO A 309 16.35 -5.81 24.63
C PRO A 309 15.28 -5.52 23.58
N ALA A 310 15.70 -5.01 22.42
CA ALA A 310 14.80 -4.65 21.34
C ALA A 310 13.98 -5.89 20.94
N CYS A 311 12.66 -5.82 21.11
CA CYS A 311 11.74 -6.87 20.68
C CYS A 311 11.89 -7.06 19.16
N PRO A 312 12.21 -8.27 18.66
CA PRO A 312 12.31 -8.51 17.22
C PRO A 312 10.94 -8.29 16.55
N THR A 313 10.90 -7.31 15.65
CA THR A 313 9.71 -6.94 14.89
C THR A 313 9.82 -7.43 13.44
N PHE A 314 8.76 -8.08 12.97
CA PHE A 314 8.66 -8.57 11.60
C PHE A 314 7.51 -7.89 10.85
N LYS A 315 7.78 -7.37 9.65
CA LYS A 315 6.74 -6.85 8.77
C LYS A 315 5.93 -8.01 8.16
N LEU A 316 4.65 -8.07 8.51
CA LEU A 316 3.68 -9.04 7.98
C LEU A 316 2.73 -8.35 7.01
N VAL A 317 2.67 -8.82 5.77
CA VAL A 317 1.71 -8.30 4.78
C VAL A 317 0.44 -9.16 4.80
N LEU A 318 -0.71 -8.55 5.07
CA LEU A 318 -2.00 -9.23 5.08
C LEU A 318 -2.82 -8.83 3.83
N VAL A 319 -3.06 -9.80 2.95
CA VAL A 319 -3.72 -9.60 1.65
C VAL A 319 -4.89 -10.55 1.41
N GLY A 320 -5.74 -10.22 0.45
CA GLY A 320 -6.92 -10.99 0.07
C GLY A 320 -8.10 -10.09 -0.27
N ASP A 321 -9.15 -10.68 -0.85
CA ASP A 321 -10.33 -9.93 -1.31
C ASP A 321 -11.01 -9.11 -0.20
N GLY A 322 -11.77 -8.10 -0.59
CA GLY A 322 -12.58 -7.33 0.33
C GLY A 322 -13.65 -8.20 0.99
N GLY A 323 -13.91 -7.97 2.27
CA GLY A 323 -14.93 -8.73 3.02
C GLY A 323 -14.52 -10.13 3.48
N THR A 324 -13.27 -10.58 3.23
CA THR A 324 -12.78 -11.88 3.72
C THR A 324 -12.56 -11.92 5.24
N GLY A 325 -12.40 -10.76 5.88
CA GLY A 325 -12.28 -10.61 7.33
C GLY A 325 -10.88 -10.26 7.84
N LYS A 326 -9.98 -9.75 6.98
CA LYS A 326 -8.60 -9.33 7.31
C LYS A 326 -8.55 -8.36 8.50
N THR A 327 -9.23 -7.22 8.39
CA THR A 327 -9.29 -6.20 9.44
C THR A 327 -9.87 -6.75 10.74
N THR A 328 -10.94 -7.56 10.67
CA THR A 328 -11.53 -8.22 11.84
C THR A 328 -10.54 -9.19 12.50
N PHE A 329 -9.78 -9.94 11.70
CA PHE A 329 -8.75 -10.85 12.19
C PHE A 329 -7.62 -10.11 12.91
N VAL A 330 -7.20 -8.95 12.41
CA VAL A 330 -6.16 -8.12 13.05
C VAL A 330 -6.68 -7.43 14.31
N LYS A 331 -7.80 -6.71 14.21
CA LYS A 331 -8.40 -6.00 15.34
C LYS A 331 -8.70 -6.93 16.50
N ARG A 332 -9.17 -8.14 16.23
CA ARG A 332 -9.45 -9.11 17.29
C ARG A 332 -8.19 -9.65 17.98
N HIS A 333 -7.03 -9.67 17.33
CA HIS A 333 -5.76 -9.92 18.03
C HIS A 333 -5.31 -8.70 18.87
N LEU A 334 -5.65 -7.48 18.44
CA LEU A 334 -5.24 -6.24 19.09
C LEU A 334 -6.08 -5.89 20.32
N THR A 335 -7.41 -5.88 20.17
CA THR A 335 -8.36 -5.42 21.20
C THR A 335 -9.14 -6.56 21.83
N GLY A 336 -9.07 -7.77 21.28
CA GLY A 336 -9.89 -8.91 21.68
C GLY A 336 -11.34 -8.83 21.17
N GLU A 337 -11.82 -7.67 20.72
CA GLU A 337 -13.21 -7.45 20.33
C GLU A 337 -13.51 -7.90 18.90
N PHE A 338 -14.74 -8.34 18.67
CA PHE A 338 -15.24 -8.69 17.34
C PHE A 338 -16.05 -7.55 16.74
N GLU A 339 -15.54 -6.96 15.66
CA GLU A 339 -16.24 -5.91 14.94
C GLU A 339 -17.28 -6.49 13.97
N LYS A 340 -18.57 -6.32 14.29
CA LYS A 340 -19.69 -6.81 13.46
C LYS A 340 -19.92 -6.00 12.18
N LYS A 341 -19.46 -4.75 12.16
CA LYS A 341 -19.67 -3.83 11.04
C LYS A 341 -18.51 -3.99 10.05
N TYR A 342 -18.84 -4.32 8.80
CA TYR A 342 -17.85 -4.25 7.74
C TYR A 342 -17.62 -2.78 7.36
N ILE A 343 -16.44 -2.27 7.70
CA ILE A 343 -15.91 -0.99 7.21
C ILE A 343 -14.74 -1.35 6.29
N ALA A 344 -14.81 -0.93 5.03
CA ALA A 344 -13.73 -1.21 4.08
C ALA A 344 -12.49 -0.40 4.45
N THR A 345 -11.34 -1.07 4.58
CA THR A 345 -10.04 -0.41 4.75
C THR A 345 -9.76 0.47 3.55
N LEU A 346 -9.28 1.69 3.79
CA LEU A 346 -8.83 2.62 2.76
C LEU A 346 -7.30 2.56 2.70
N GLY A 347 -6.74 1.99 1.63
CA GLY A 347 -5.30 1.81 1.48
C GLY A 347 -4.74 0.74 2.41
N VAL A 348 -3.90 1.13 3.37
CA VAL A 348 -3.25 0.23 4.32
C VAL A 348 -3.30 0.79 5.74
N GLU A 349 -3.59 -0.07 6.71
CA GLU A 349 -3.44 0.21 8.13
C GLU A 349 -2.35 -0.69 8.72
N VAL A 350 -1.51 -0.13 9.60
CA VAL A 350 -0.42 -0.88 10.24
C VAL A 350 -0.74 -1.08 11.71
N HIS A 351 -0.74 -2.35 12.13
CA HIS A 351 -1.12 -2.76 13.48
C HIS A 351 0.03 -3.57 14.12
N PRO A 352 0.66 -3.08 15.20
CA PRO A 352 1.68 -3.84 15.93
C PRO A 352 1.02 -4.91 16.81
N LEU A 353 1.32 -6.19 16.55
CA LEU A 353 0.83 -7.33 17.32
C LEU A 353 2.00 -8.04 18.02
N ALA A 354 2.07 -7.93 19.35
CA ALA A 354 3.10 -8.57 20.16
C ALA A 354 2.63 -9.94 20.70
N PHE A 355 3.50 -10.95 20.60
CA PHE A 355 3.27 -12.29 21.11
C PHE A 355 4.39 -12.69 22.08
N THR A 356 4.02 -13.21 23.25
CA THR A 356 5.00 -13.73 24.21
C THR A 356 5.26 -15.21 23.92
N THR A 357 6.50 -15.54 23.57
CA THR A 357 6.92 -16.91 23.27
C THR A 357 7.79 -17.48 24.39
N ASN A 358 8.05 -18.79 24.36
CA ASN A 358 9.02 -19.44 25.24
C ASN A 358 10.47 -18.97 25.03
N LEU A 359 10.76 -18.23 23.96
CA LEU A 359 12.09 -17.67 23.65
C LEU A 359 12.18 -16.15 23.86
N GLY A 360 11.11 -15.52 24.37
CA GLY A 360 10.99 -14.07 24.52
C GLY A 360 9.83 -13.50 23.70
N GLN A 361 9.70 -12.18 23.69
CA GLN A 361 8.67 -11.50 22.92
C GLN A 361 9.05 -11.37 21.45
N ILE A 362 8.06 -11.46 20.58
CA ILE A 362 8.17 -11.15 19.15
C ILE A 362 7.03 -10.19 18.79
N GLN A 363 7.23 -9.35 17.78
CA GLN A 363 6.19 -8.47 17.26
C GLN A 363 6.01 -8.67 15.76
N PHE A 364 4.76 -8.64 15.31
CA PHE A 364 4.41 -8.50 13.91
C PHE A 364 3.82 -7.13 13.66
N ASP A 365 4.44 -6.34 12.80
CA ASP A 365 3.82 -5.15 12.25
C ASP A 365 2.95 -5.60 11.09
N VAL A 366 1.65 -5.74 11.34
CA VAL A 366 0.69 -6.24 10.36
C VAL A 366 0.20 -5.11 9.49
N TRP A 367 0.54 -5.18 8.20
CA TRP A 367 0.06 -4.28 7.16
C TRP A 367 -1.25 -4.84 6.60
N ASP A 368 -2.37 -4.41 7.18
CA ASP A 368 -3.73 -4.76 6.74
C ASP A 368 -4.08 -3.97 5.48
N THR A 369 -4.08 -4.65 4.33
CA THR A 369 -4.32 -4.01 3.03
C THR A 369 -5.78 -4.04 2.62
N ALA A 370 -6.23 -3.01 1.91
CA ALA A 370 -7.57 -2.98 1.35
C ALA A 370 -7.76 -4.08 0.28
N GLY A 371 -8.80 -4.90 0.46
CA GLY A 371 -9.12 -5.98 -0.47
C GLY A 371 -9.97 -5.57 -1.68
N GLN A 372 -10.33 -4.28 -1.79
CA GLN A 372 -11.29 -3.75 -2.77
C GLN A 372 -10.64 -2.97 -3.92
N GLU A 373 -9.32 -2.80 -3.90
CA GLU A 373 -8.63 -1.95 -4.88
C GLU A 373 -8.63 -2.62 -6.26
N LYS A 374 -9.32 -2.00 -7.22
CA LYS A 374 -9.47 -2.49 -8.60
C LYS A 374 -8.30 -2.09 -9.51
N PHE A 375 -7.33 -1.34 -8.99
CA PHE A 375 -6.20 -0.80 -9.73
C PHE A 375 -4.91 -1.34 -9.11
N GLY A 376 -4.45 -2.50 -9.58
CA GLY A 376 -3.30 -3.26 -9.04
C GLY A 376 -1.91 -2.60 -9.16
N GLY A 377 -1.83 -1.29 -9.35
CA GLY A 377 -0.58 -0.52 -9.46
C GLY A 377 -0.12 0.16 -8.17
N LEU A 378 -1.03 0.56 -7.27
CA LEU A 378 -0.66 1.22 -5.99
C LEU A 378 -0.22 0.23 -4.88
N ARG A 379 -0.45 -1.07 -5.08
CA ARG A 379 -0.26 -2.11 -4.04
C ARG A 379 1.19 -2.49 -3.79
N ASP A 380 2.05 -2.38 -4.81
CA ASP A 380 3.43 -2.84 -4.72
C ASP A 380 4.21 -2.11 -3.63
N GLY A 381 3.92 -0.82 -3.42
CA GLY A 381 4.54 -0.02 -2.37
C GLY A 381 4.31 -0.58 -0.97
N TYR A 382 3.15 -1.20 -0.71
CA TYR A 382 2.84 -1.77 0.60
C TYR A 382 3.62 -3.06 0.85
N TYR A 383 3.97 -3.80 -0.20
CA TYR A 383 4.65 -5.09 -0.09
C TYR A 383 6.15 -4.93 0.16
N ILE A 384 6.77 -3.82 -0.26
CA ILE A 384 8.21 -3.58 -0.12
C ILE A 384 8.71 -3.89 1.31
N ASN A 385 9.78 -4.67 1.39
CA ASN A 385 10.40 -5.15 2.64
C ASN A 385 9.49 -6.03 3.52
N GLY A 386 8.41 -6.61 2.99
CA GLY A 386 7.65 -7.65 3.68
C GLY A 386 8.54 -8.84 4.02
N GLN A 387 8.49 -9.32 5.27
CA GLN A 387 9.28 -10.46 5.75
C GLN A 387 8.44 -11.74 5.80
N CYS A 388 7.11 -11.62 5.91
CA CYS A 388 6.16 -12.72 5.83
C CYS A 388 4.80 -12.25 5.31
N GLY A 389 3.95 -13.20 4.93
CA GLY A 389 2.62 -12.89 4.38
C GLY A 389 1.51 -13.79 4.87
N ILE A 390 0.30 -13.23 4.95
CA ILE A 390 -0.94 -13.99 5.11
C ILE A 390 -1.86 -13.64 3.93
N ILE A 391 -2.30 -14.67 3.21
CA ILE A 391 -3.33 -14.54 2.19
C ILE A 391 -4.63 -15.10 2.77
N MET A 392 -5.68 -14.28 2.80
CA MET A 392 -6.97 -14.65 3.41
C MET A 392 -8.08 -14.70 2.35
N PHE A 393 -8.84 -15.79 2.35
CA PHE A 393 -10.09 -15.94 1.60
C PHE A 393 -11.25 -16.32 2.53
N ASP A 394 -12.48 -16.22 2.01
CA ASP A 394 -13.71 -16.55 2.72
C ASP A 394 -14.25 -17.91 2.25
N VAL A 395 -14.39 -18.88 3.14
CA VAL A 395 -14.88 -20.23 2.79
C VAL A 395 -16.34 -20.24 2.31
N THR A 396 -17.09 -19.17 2.56
CA THR A 396 -18.47 -18.97 2.10
C THR A 396 -18.55 -18.31 0.72
N SER A 397 -17.42 -17.87 0.15
CA SER A 397 -17.37 -17.15 -1.12
C SER A 397 -16.30 -17.70 -2.07
N ARG A 398 -16.75 -18.46 -3.08
CA ARG A 398 -15.85 -19.14 -4.05
C ARG A 398 -14.95 -18.18 -4.83
N ILE A 399 -15.44 -16.99 -5.16
CA ILE A 399 -14.66 -16.00 -5.92
C ILE A 399 -13.40 -15.57 -5.16
N THR A 400 -13.48 -15.45 -3.83
CA THR A 400 -12.33 -15.05 -3.01
C THR A 400 -11.21 -16.08 -3.05
N TYR A 401 -11.55 -17.37 -3.14
CA TYR A 401 -10.57 -18.43 -3.34
C TYR A 401 -10.00 -18.43 -4.76
N LYS A 402 -10.85 -18.23 -5.79
CA LYS A 402 -10.39 -18.11 -7.19
C LYS A 402 -9.39 -16.96 -7.38
N ASN A 403 -9.46 -15.91 -6.57
CA ASN A 403 -8.54 -14.78 -6.62
C ASN A 403 -7.22 -14.98 -5.86
N VAL A 404 -7.08 -16.02 -5.03
CA VAL A 404 -5.85 -16.31 -4.26
C VAL A 404 -4.58 -16.36 -5.14
N PRO A 405 -4.57 -16.99 -6.33
CA PRO A 405 -3.40 -17.00 -7.20
C PRO A 405 -2.93 -15.60 -7.62
N ASN A 406 -3.86 -14.66 -7.83
CA ASN A 406 -3.54 -13.28 -8.18
C ASN A 406 -2.84 -12.58 -7.01
N TRP A 407 -3.41 -12.67 -5.80
CA TRP A 407 -2.81 -12.11 -4.59
C TRP A 407 -1.42 -12.69 -4.29
N HIS A 408 -1.27 -14.00 -4.46
CA HIS A 408 0.02 -14.65 -4.33
C HIS A 408 1.03 -14.12 -5.35
N ARG A 409 0.65 -14.05 -6.63
CA ARG A 409 1.52 -13.53 -7.71
C ARG A 409 1.99 -12.11 -7.40
N ASP A 410 1.09 -11.24 -6.98
CA ASP A 410 1.41 -9.84 -6.74
C ASP A 410 2.33 -9.70 -5.51
N LEU A 411 2.12 -10.51 -4.46
CA LEU A 411 2.98 -10.54 -3.28
C LEU A 411 4.40 -11.05 -3.61
N VAL A 412 4.52 -12.18 -4.31
CA VAL A 412 5.84 -12.76 -4.65
C VAL A 412 6.60 -11.97 -5.70
N ARG A 413 5.91 -11.12 -6.48
CA ARG A 413 6.55 -10.18 -7.42
C ARG A 413 7.41 -9.15 -6.69
N VAL A 414 7.03 -8.77 -5.47
CA VAL A 414 7.73 -7.76 -4.67
C VAL A 414 8.60 -8.40 -3.59
N CYS A 415 8.11 -9.46 -2.94
CA CYS A 415 8.80 -10.18 -1.88
C CYS A 415 9.11 -11.61 -2.32
N GLU A 416 10.33 -11.84 -2.78
CA GLU A 416 10.79 -13.18 -3.13
C GLU A 416 11.09 -14.01 -1.87
N ASN A 417 10.68 -15.28 -1.86
CA ASN A 417 11.05 -16.30 -0.86
C ASN A 417 10.65 -16.01 0.61
N ILE A 418 9.58 -15.25 0.85
CA ILE A 418 9.05 -15.05 2.21
C ILE A 418 8.11 -16.20 2.64
N PRO A 419 8.07 -16.58 3.93
CA PRO A 419 7.06 -17.52 4.43
C PRO A 419 5.65 -16.93 4.32
N ILE A 420 4.76 -17.68 3.68
CA ILE A 420 3.37 -17.27 3.43
C ILE A 420 2.40 -18.33 3.97
N VAL A 421 1.35 -17.88 4.68
CA VAL A 421 0.25 -18.71 5.14
C VAL A 421 -1.02 -18.38 4.37
N LEU A 422 -1.71 -19.41 3.87
CA LEU A 422 -3.05 -19.31 3.31
C LEU A 422 -4.08 -19.58 4.40
N THR A 423 -5.07 -18.70 4.54
CA THR A 423 -6.12 -18.83 5.55
C THR A 423 -7.51 -18.83 4.93
N GLY A 424 -8.31 -19.84 5.27
CA GLY A 424 -9.73 -19.91 4.94
C GLY A 424 -10.55 -19.45 6.13
N ASN A 425 -11.07 -18.23 6.09
CA ASN A 425 -11.82 -17.63 7.19
C ASN A 425 -13.33 -17.94 7.10
N LYS A 426 -14.04 -17.73 8.22
CA LYS A 426 -15.49 -17.90 8.40
C LYS A 426 -15.98 -19.34 8.40
N VAL A 427 -15.17 -20.28 8.90
CA VAL A 427 -15.58 -21.69 9.04
C VAL A 427 -16.69 -21.92 10.06
N ASP A 428 -17.03 -20.92 10.86
CA ASP A 428 -18.20 -20.91 11.74
C ASP A 428 -19.53 -20.88 10.97
N VAL A 429 -19.52 -20.52 9.69
CA VAL A 429 -20.72 -20.51 8.85
C VAL A 429 -20.98 -21.91 8.31
N LYS A 430 -22.17 -22.46 8.61
CA LYS A 430 -22.58 -23.82 8.20
C LYS A 430 -22.56 -24.03 6.68
N GLU A 431 -22.97 -23.02 5.91
CA GLU A 431 -23.01 -23.10 4.44
C GLU A 431 -21.63 -22.83 3.81
N ARG A 432 -20.69 -23.75 4.01
CA ARG A 432 -19.35 -23.71 3.41
C ARG A 432 -19.43 -23.94 1.90
N LYS A 433 -19.01 -22.95 1.09
CA LYS A 433 -19.04 -23.03 -0.39
C LYS A 433 -17.73 -23.53 -0.98
N VAL A 434 -16.60 -23.32 -0.31
CA VAL A 434 -15.26 -23.78 -0.70
C VAL A 434 -14.89 -25.01 0.14
N LYS A 435 -14.95 -26.20 -0.44
CA LYS A 435 -14.72 -27.48 0.25
C LYS A 435 -13.23 -27.81 0.34
N ALA A 436 -12.83 -28.61 1.33
CA ALA A 436 -11.45 -29.06 1.53
C ALA A 436 -10.76 -29.56 0.23
N LYS A 437 -11.45 -30.41 -0.53
CA LYS A 437 -10.97 -30.96 -1.81
C LYS A 437 -10.61 -29.90 -2.87
N SER A 438 -11.29 -28.76 -2.86
CA SER A 438 -11.01 -27.66 -3.82
C SER A 438 -9.82 -26.81 -3.41
N ILE A 439 -9.35 -26.91 -2.16
CA ILE A 439 -8.30 -26.05 -1.61
C ILE A 439 -6.93 -26.69 -1.89
N THR A 440 -6.45 -26.59 -3.13
CA THR A 440 -5.21 -27.23 -3.58
C THR A 440 -4.03 -26.26 -3.75
N PHE A 441 -4.30 -24.96 -3.85
CA PHE A 441 -3.28 -23.94 -4.15
C PHE A 441 -2.08 -23.97 -3.19
N HIS A 442 -2.32 -24.20 -1.90
CA HIS A 442 -1.25 -24.26 -0.89
C HIS A 442 -0.27 -25.41 -1.15
N ARG A 443 -0.74 -26.56 -1.64
CA ARG A 443 0.13 -27.70 -2.03
C ARG A 443 0.94 -27.36 -3.28
N LYS A 444 0.32 -26.71 -4.27
CA LYS A 444 0.99 -26.31 -5.52
C LYS A 444 2.12 -25.30 -5.29
N LYS A 445 2.00 -24.44 -4.27
CA LYS A 445 2.98 -23.39 -3.94
C LYS A 445 3.77 -23.64 -2.65
N ASN A 446 3.63 -24.83 -2.05
CA ASN A 446 4.26 -25.21 -0.78
C ASN A 446 4.01 -24.20 0.38
N LEU A 447 2.76 -23.75 0.50
CA LEU A 447 2.30 -22.85 1.54
C LEU A 447 1.63 -23.64 2.67
N GLN A 448 1.67 -23.08 3.88
CA GLN A 448 0.86 -23.62 4.98
C GLN A 448 -0.59 -23.16 4.84
N TYR A 449 -1.54 -24.05 5.12
CA TYR A 449 -2.97 -23.73 5.15
C TYR A 449 -3.57 -23.91 6.55
N TYR A 450 -4.47 -23.01 6.92
CA TYR A 450 -5.34 -23.15 8.10
C TYR A 450 -6.78 -22.71 7.82
N ASP A 451 -7.73 -23.54 8.26
CA ASP A 451 -9.11 -23.13 8.50
C ASP A 451 -9.14 -22.27 9.78
N ILE A 452 -9.68 -21.06 9.70
CA ILE A 452 -9.79 -20.12 10.82
C ILE A 452 -11.21 -19.56 10.94
N SER A 453 -11.56 -19.11 12.14
CA SER A 453 -12.74 -18.26 12.32
C SER A 453 -12.40 -17.10 13.25
N ALA A 454 -12.33 -15.91 12.65
CA ALA A 454 -12.21 -14.67 13.41
C ALA A 454 -13.43 -14.40 14.31
N LYS A 455 -14.55 -15.13 14.17
CA LYS A 455 -15.75 -14.95 15.01
C LYS A 455 -15.73 -15.82 16.27
N SER A 456 -15.16 -17.01 16.18
CA SER A 456 -15.15 -18.02 17.25
C SER A 456 -13.77 -18.25 17.88
N ASN A 457 -12.74 -17.53 17.44
CA ASN A 457 -11.34 -17.75 17.81
C ASN A 457 -10.76 -19.10 17.35
N TYR A 458 -11.44 -19.84 16.46
CA TYR A 458 -10.93 -21.13 15.99
C TYR A 458 -9.63 -20.97 15.19
N ASN A 459 -8.57 -21.68 15.63
CA ASN A 459 -7.21 -21.67 15.07
C ASN A 459 -6.60 -20.26 14.91
N PHE A 460 -7.05 -19.29 15.71
CA PHE A 460 -6.79 -17.87 15.49
C PHE A 460 -5.30 -17.50 15.53
N GLU A 461 -4.53 -18.12 16.44
CA GLU A 461 -3.09 -17.89 16.62
C GLU A 461 -2.18 -18.71 15.69
N LYS A 462 -2.71 -19.77 15.06
CA LYS A 462 -1.89 -20.73 14.29
C LYS A 462 -1.13 -20.11 13.12
N PRO A 463 -1.70 -19.18 12.33
CA PRO A 463 -0.95 -18.50 11.28
C PRO A 463 0.29 -17.78 11.82
N PHE A 464 0.15 -17.03 12.93
CA PHE A 464 1.25 -16.30 13.55
C PHE A 464 2.31 -17.23 14.14
N LEU A 465 1.88 -18.31 14.81
CA LEU A 465 2.79 -19.29 15.40
C LEU A 465 3.65 -19.98 14.33
N TRP A 466 3.03 -20.40 13.22
CA TRP A 466 3.76 -21.02 12.11
C TRP A 466 4.76 -20.04 11.47
N LEU A 467 4.34 -18.79 11.24
CA LEU A 467 5.22 -17.75 10.71
C LEU A 467 6.39 -17.46 11.66
N ALA A 468 6.14 -17.35 12.96
CA ALA A 468 7.17 -17.14 13.98
C ALA A 468 8.21 -18.27 13.96
N ARG A 469 7.77 -19.53 13.95
CA ARG A 469 8.66 -20.70 13.85
C ARG A 469 9.53 -20.67 12.59
N LYS A 470 8.97 -20.24 11.46
CA LYS A 470 9.71 -20.13 10.18
C LYS A 470 10.70 -18.97 10.17
N LEU A 471 10.31 -17.80 10.67
CA LEU A 471 11.16 -16.61 10.70
C LEU A 471 12.32 -16.75 11.69
N VAL A 472 12.05 -17.34 12.87
CA VAL A 472 13.08 -17.59 13.90
C VAL A 472 13.92 -18.82 13.56
N GLY A 473 13.42 -19.73 12.72
CA GLY A 473 14.09 -20.98 12.39
C GLY A 473 14.06 -22.02 13.52
N ASN A 474 13.14 -21.89 14.48
CA ASN A 474 12.98 -22.82 15.59
C ASN A 474 11.57 -23.42 15.63
N GLN A 475 11.47 -24.74 15.49
CA GLN A 475 10.19 -25.47 15.52
C GLN A 475 9.60 -25.64 16.92
N SER A 476 10.42 -25.56 17.98
CA SER A 476 9.96 -25.65 19.37
C SER A 476 9.46 -24.31 19.93
N LEU A 477 9.38 -23.26 19.09
CA LEU A 477 8.81 -21.98 19.49
C LEU A 477 7.30 -22.16 19.71
N ASP A 478 6.85 -21.76 20.90
CA ASP A 478 5.45 -21.80 21.32
C ASP A 478 5.05 -20.50 22.02
N PHE A 479 3.78 -20.14 21.90
CA PHE A 479 3.20 -19.00 22.64
C PHE A 479 2.89 -19.43 24.07
N VAL A 480 3.43 -18.68 25.04
CA VAL A 480 3.32 -19.01 26.48
C VAL A 480 2.18 -18.25 27.17
N ALA A 481 1.65 -17.22 26.52
CA ALA A 481 0.48 -16.49 26.97
C ALA A 481 -0.57 -16.53 25.87
N ALA A 482 -1.78 -16.95 26.24
CA ALA A 482 -2.93 -16.78 25.36
C ALA A 482 -3.14 -15.26 25.14
N PRO A 483 -3.33 -14.79 23.91
CA PRO A 483 -3.72 -13.40 23.67
C PRO A 483 -5.01 -13.11 24.46
N ALA A 484 -5.15 -11.90 25.00
CA ALA A 484 -6.34 -11.48 25.73
C ALA A 484 -7.53 -11.31 24.75
N LEU A 485 -8.09 -12.43 24.29
CA LEU A 485 -9.22 -12.45 23.37
C LEU A 485 -10.53 -12.37 24.15
N ALA A 486 -11.47 -11.55 23.68
CA ALA A 486 -12.82 -11.59 24.20
C ALA A 486 -13.44 -12.96 23.90
N PRO A 487 -14.36 -13.44 24.77
CA PRO A 487 -15.03 -14.71 24.57
C PRO A 487 -15.68 -14.81 23.16
N PRO A 488 -15.73 -16.01 22.58
CA PRO A 488 -16.26 -16.20 21.24
C PRO A 488 -17.73 -15.78 21.17
N GLU A 489 -18.12 -15.03 20.15
CA GLU A 489 -19.52 -14.63 19.96
C GLU A 489 -20.40 -15.79 19.50
N VAL A 490 -19.78 -16.79 18.87
CA VAL A 490 -20.44 -17.99 18.38
C VAL A 490 -19.59 -19.18 18.78
N GLN A 491 -20.22 -20.15 19.42
CA GLN A 491 -19.65 -21.47 19.63
C GLN A 491 -19.84 -22.26 18.33
N VAL A 492 -18.73 -22.66 17.73
CA VAL A 492 -18.79 -23.57 16.57
C VAL A 492 -18.95 -24.98 17.12
N ASP A 493 -19.81 -25.76 16.47
CA ASP A 493 -19.97 -27.17 16.80
C ASP A 493 -18.65 -27.91 16.58
N GLN A 494 -18.12 -28.49 17.67
CA GLN A 494 -16.84 -29.18 17.67
C GLN A 494 -16.84 -30.37 16.69
N ALA A 495 -17.97 -31.06 16.55
CA ALA A 495 -18.08 -32.20 15.63
C ALA A 495 -17.91 -31.76 14.17
N VAL A 496 -18.44 -30.58 13.80
CA VAL A 496 -18.31 -30.02 12.46
C VAL A 496 -16.86 -29.61 12.17
N LEU A 497 -16.17 -29.05 13.17
CA LEU A 497 -14.75 -28.68 13.04
C LEU A 497 -13.85 -29.91 12.87
N ASP A 498 -14.11 -30.97 13.65
CA ASP A 498 -13.37 -32.23 13.54
C ASP A 498 -13.61 -32.91 12.20
N GLN A 499 -14.85 -32.85 11.69
CA GLN A 499 -15.17 -33.28 10.32
C GLN A 499 -14.36 -32.49 9.28
N TYR A 500 -14.34 -31.15 9.36
CA TYR A 500 -13.56 -30.33 8.41
C TYR A 500 -12.05 -30.63 8.48
N ARG A 501 -11.52 -30.89 9.68
CA ARG A 501 -10.12 -31.31 9.85
C ARG A 501 -9.85 -32.63 9.14
N GLN A 502 -10.70 -33.64 9.36
CA GLN A 502 -10.57 -34.95 8.73
C GLN A 502 -10.71 -34.87 7.20
N GLU A 503 -11.64 -34.03 6.70
CA GLU A 503 -11.78 -33.78 5.26
C GLU A 503 -10.54 -33.12 4.65
N MET A 504 -9.90 -32.19 5.36
CA MET A 504 -8.64 -31.58 4.95
C MET A 504 -7.47 -32.57 4.94
N GLU A 505 -7.36 -33.44 5.96
CA GLU A 505 -6.35 -34.50 6.01
C GLU A 505 -6.53 -35.50 4.86
N ASN A 506 -7.77 -35.93 4.62
CA ASN A 506 -8.09 -36.80 3.48
C ASN A 506 -7.77 -36.13 2.13
N ALA A 507 -8.08 -34.84 1.97
CA ALA A 507 -7.76 -34.09 0.76
C ALA A 507 -6.24 -33.89 0.56
N ALA A 508 -5.45 -33.85 1.64
CA ALA A 508 -4.00 -33.78 1.56
C ALA A 508 -3.37 -35.09 1.05
N GLN A 509 -4.01 -36.24 1.33
CA GLN A 509 -3.59 -37.55 0.83
C GLN A 509 -3.99 -37.81 -0.63
N MET A 510 -4.97 -37.07 -1.16
CA MET A 510 -5.39 -37.21 -2.56
C MET A 510 -4.35 -36.62 -3.52
N PRO A 511 -4.12 -37.22 -4.70
CA PRO A 511 -3.29 -36.62 -5.74
C PRO A 511 -3.84 -35.25 -6.16
N LEU A 512 -2.95 -34.34 -6.58
CA LEU A 512 -3.38 -33.05 -7.11
C LEU A 512 -4.05 -33.27 -8.47
N PRO A 513 -5.16 -32.57 -8.77
CA PRO A 513 -5.76 -32.61 -10.10
C PRO A 513 -4.79 -32.01 -11.13
N ASP A 514 -4.80 -32.55 -12.34
CA ASP A 514 -3.96 -32.11 -13.46
C ASP A 514 -4.27 -30.64 -13.82
N GLU A 515 -3.28 -29.90 -14.31
CA GLU A 515 -3.40 -28.44 -14.51
C GLU A 515 -4.46 -28.05 -15.56
N ASP A 516 -4.80 -28.97 -16.47
CA ASP A 516 -5.75 -28.75 -17.57
C ASP A 516 -7.23 -28.77 -17.14
N ASP A 517 -7.55 -29.28 -15.94
CA ASP A 517 -8.94 -29.37 -15.44
C ASP A 517 -9.42 -28.11 -14.68
N ALA A 518 -8.57 -27.07 -14.56
CA ALA A 518 -8.84 -25.92 -13.71
C ALA A 518 -9.77 -24.84 -14.33
N ASP A 519 -10.08 -24.95 -15.63
CA ASP A 519 -10.87 -23.97 -16.40
C ASP A 519 -12.26 -24.48 -16.84
N LEU A 520 -12.71 -25.63 -16.31
CA LEU A 520 -14.10 -26.12 -16.42
C LEU A 520 -14.87 -25.86 -15.10
#